data_AF-A0A7W6RHD4-F1
#
_entry.id   AF-A0A7W6RHD4-F1
#
_cell.length_a   1.000
_cell.length_b   1.000
_cell.length_c   1.000
_cell.angle_alpha   90.00
_cell.angle_beta   90.00
_cell.angle_gamma   90.00
#
_symmetry.space_group_name_H-M   'P 1'
#
loop_
_entity.id
_entity.type
_entity.pdbx_description
1 polymer ?
#
loop_
_entity_poly.entity_id
_entity_poly.type
_entity_poly.pdbx_seq_one_letter_code
_entity_poly.pdbx_strand_id
1 'polypeptide(L)' 'MADAMNTSGLTEDEAKEFHGIFQNTMGAFLGACLLAHLLAWAWCPWLLSAACNA' A
#
# COMPACT_ATOMS: atom_id res chain seq x y z
N MET A 1 31.60 -7.33 13.18
CA MET A 1 30.35 -6.55 13.27
C MET A 1 29.40 -7.44 14.04
N ALA A 2 29.11 -7.13 15.31
CA ALA A 2 28.23 -7.96 16.12
C ALA A 2 26.80 -7.78 15.62
N ASP A 3 26.14 -8.89 15.32
CA ASP A 3 24.76 -8.98 14.87
C ASP A 3 23.83 -8.26 15.84
N ALA A 4 23.43 -7.03 15.49
CA ALA A 4 22.38 -6.31 16.18
C ALA A 4 21.03 -6.93 15.78
N MET A 5 20.77 -8.12 16.33
CA MET A 5 19.49 -8.82 16.23
C MET A 5 18.42 -7.83 16.69
N ASN A 6 17.57 -7.38 15.76
CA ASN A 6 16.47 -6.48 16.09
C ASN A 6 15.41 -7.25 16.91
N THR A 7 14.43 -6.55 17.45
CA THR A 7 13.34 -7.16 18.24
C THR A 7 12.54 -8.25 17.49
N SER A 8 12.69 -8.31 16.17
CA SER A 8 12.05 -9.30 15.29
C SER A 8 12.94 -10.51 15.01
N GLY A 9 14.20 -10.53 15.47
CA GLY A 9 15.13 -11.66 15.34
C GLY A 9 15.67 -11.89 13.92
N LEU A 10 15.52 -10.92 13.02
CA LEU A 10 15.97 -11.01 11.64
C LEU A 10 17.31 -10.30 11.45
N THR A 11 18.16 -10.87 10.59
CA THR A 11 19.35 -10.17 10.10
C THR A 11 18.94 -9.02 9.16
N GLU A 12 19.82 -8.02 8.99
CA GLU A 12 19.53 -6.89 8.11
C GLU A 12 19.27 -7.30 6.66
N ASP A 13 19.90 -8.39 6.21
CA ASP A 13 19.77 -8.88 4.84
C ASP A 13 18.43 -9.60 4.64
N GLU A 14 18.00 -10.46 5.58
CA GLU A 14 16.68 -11.08 5.56
C GLU A 14 15.55 -10.05 5.62
N ALA A 15 15.72 -9.00 6.42
CA ALA A 15 14.75 -7.91 6.50
C ALA A 15 14.59 -7.17 5.17
N LYS A 16 15.68 -6.93 4.44
CA LYS A 16 15.66 -6.27 3.12
C LYS A 16 15.00 -7.14 2.05
N GLU A 17 15.23 -8.45 2.09
CA GLU A 17 14.61 -9.39 1.16
C GLU A 17 13.08 -9.38 1.31
N PHE A 18 12.57 -9.50 2.54
CA PHE A 18 11.13 -9.39 2.81
C PHE A 18 10.59 -8.02 2.40
N HIS A 19 11.31 -6.95 2.75
CA HIS A 19 10.90 -5.60 2.44
C HIS A 19 10.76 -5.36 0.93
N GLY A 20 11.64 -5.93 0.11
CA GLY A 20 11.56 -5.82 -1.35
C GLY A 20 10.27 -6.44 -1.92
N ILE A 21 9.92 -7.65 -1.47
CA ILE A 21 8.68 -8.34 -1.89
C ILE A 21 7.45 -7.58 -1.40
N PHE A 22 7.50 -7.10 -0.16
CA PHE A 22 6.43 -6.32 0.45
C PHE A 22 6.19 -5.00 -0.29
N GLN A 23 7.24 -4.23 -0.62
CA GLN A 23 7.11 -2.99 -1.38
C GLN A 23 6.52 -3.24 -2.77
N ASN A 24 6.95 -4.30 -3.47
CA ASN A 24 6.44 -4.62 -4.80
C ASN A 24 4.93 -4.94 -4.77
N THR A 25 4.53 -5.86 -3.88
CA THR A 25 3.13 -6.28 -3.75
C THR A 25 2.23 -5.18 -3.20
N MET A 26 2.71 -4.42 -2.21
CA MET A 26 1.95 -3.29 -1.66
C MET A 26 1.82 -2.15 -2.67
N GLY A 27 2.85 -1.88 -3.48
CA GLY A 27 2.77 -0.92 -4.58
C GLY A 27 1.72 -1.31 -5.62
N ALA A 28 1.69 -2.60 -6.02
CA ALA A 28 0.66 -3.11 -6.93
C ALA A 28 -0.75 -2.99 -6.35
N PHE A 29 -0.95 -3.33 -5.06
CA PHE A 29 -2.23 -3.19 -4.38
C PHE A 29 -2.69 -1.72 -4.29
N LEU A 30 -1.81 -0.80 -3.89
CA LEU A 30 -2.13 0.63 -3.83
C LEU A 30 -2.45 1.19 -5.21
N GLY A 31 -1.73 0.76 -6.26
CA GLY A 31 -2.06 1.11 -7.64
C GLY A 31 -3.47 0.67 -8.03
N ALA A 32 -3.86 -0.57 -7.71
CA ALA A 32 -5.20 -1.07 -7.94
C ALA A 32 -6.27 -0.30 -7.12
N CYS A 33 -5.99 0.01 -5.85
CA CYS A 33 -6.88 0.82 -5.02
C CYS A 33 -7.09 2.20 -5.62
N LEU A 34 -6.03 2.91 -6.03
CA LEU A 34 -6.14 4.23 -6.64
C LEU A 34 -7.03 4.17 -7.90
N LEU A 35 -6.82 3.19 -8.77
CA LEU A 35 -7.65 3.01 -9.97
C LEU A 35 -9.13 2.78 -9.61
N ALA A 36 -9.42 1.91 -8.65
CA ALA A 36 -10.79 1.64 -8.21
C ALA A 36 -11.47 2.88 -7.62
N HIS A 37 -10.75 3.65 -6.81
CA HIS A 37 -11.27 4.89 -6.23
C HIS A 37 -11.49 5.97 -7.29
N LEU A 38 -10.59 6.12 -8.26
CA LEU A 38 -10.78 7.06 -9.37
C LEU A 38 -12.01 6.70 -10.21
N LEU A 39 -12.22 5.41 -10.50
CA LEU A 39 -13.40 4.95 -11.22
C LEU A 39 -14.69 5.18 -10.41
N ALA A 40 -14.66 4.86 -9.12
CA ALA A 40 -15.78 5.11 -8.21
C ALA A 40 -16.09 6.61 -8.11
N TRP A 41 -15.07 7.47 -8.10
CA TRP A 41 -15.23 8.92 -8.11
C TRP A 41 -15.86 9.38 -9.43
N ALA A 42 -15.37 8.89 -10.57
CA ALA A 42 -15.94 9.22 -11.88
C ALA A 42 -17.44 8.85 -11.98
N TRP A 43 -17.87 7.78 -11.30
CA TRP A 43 -19.28 7.41 -11.22
C TRP A 43 -20.07 8.22 -10.18
N CYS A 44 -19.52 8.41 -8.98
CA CYS A 44 -20.16 9.13 -7.87
C CYS A 44 -19.12 9.93 -7.09
N PRO A 45 -18.96 11.24 -7.37
CA PRO A 45 -17.94 12.05 -6.71
C PRO A 45 -18.33 12.33 -5.26
N TRP A 46 -17.70 11.65 -4.31
CA TRP A 46 -18.04 11.76 -2.89
C TRP A 46 -17.60 13.09 -2.23
N LEU A 47 -16.63 13.82 -2.80
CA LEU A 47 -16.19 15.12 -2.27
C LEU A 47 -17.03 16.31 -2.75
N LEU A 48 -17.89 16.11 -3.76
CA LEU A 48 -18.87 17.12 -4.20
C LEU A 48 -20.22 16.70 -3.62
N SER A 49 -20.61 17.28 -2.48
CA SER A 49 -21.69 16.80 -1.60
C SER A 49 -23.10 16.69 -2.23
N ALA A 50 -23.27 16.99 -3.51
CA ALA A 50 -24.57 17.06 -4.18
C ALA A 50 -24.79 16.01 -5.29
N ALA A 51 -23.80 15.17 -5.60
CA ALA A 51 -23.83 14.37 -6.83
C ALA A 51 -24.07 12.85 -6.63
N CYS A 52 -24.14 12.36 -5.40
CA CYS A 52 -24.37 10.94 -5.14
C CYS A 52 -25.68 10.72 -4.35
N ASN A 53 -26.72 10.23 -5.05
CA ASN A 53 -28.11 10.00 -4.61
C ASN A 53 -29.03 11.24 -4.49
N ALA A 54 -29.42 11.80 -5.64
CA ALA A 54 -30.73 12.43 -5.85
C ALA A 54 -31.45 11.69 -6.99
#